data_AF-A0A3N7FCE8-F1
#
_entry.id   AF-A0A3N7FCE8-F1
#
_cell.length_a   1.000
_cell.length_b   1.000
_cell.length_c   1.000
_cell.angle_alpha   90.00
_cell.angle_beta   90.00
_cell.angle_gamma   90.00
#
_symmetry.space_group_name_H-M   'P 1'
#
loop_
_entity.id
_entity.type
_entity.pdbx_description
1 polymer ?
#
loop_
_entity_poly.entity_id
_entity_poly.type
_entity_poly.pdbx_seq_one_letter_code
_entity_poly.pdbx_strand_id
1 'polypeptide(L)'
;MEEGKAYIESGILELYVLGELNEQEQYEVEAMAAKYPEVKQEISAIELAMEEYAIQHSVQPSLGLENKILEKIGVAPVVTTEIPENITPSDPQETKILPLYPEGYESKLKTLRIALIACACLLIVAGVALYSAHTELGTAKDQIIALNQDKQKFANTVNYMKETNQELKTIADMPNDPDWKVVKLAGTKMAPQAKMMVYWHTSGRHVMVDNSKMGLPQNDQAHQYQLWALVNGKPVDLGVFDVKADTTHILLKMKEIGSAQAFAVTLEKRGGVASPTMDQMIVMGGVSI
;
A
#
# COMPACT_ATOMS: atom_id res chain seq x y z
N MET A 1 28.97 -3.46 -9.13
CA MET A 1 28.50 -2.06 -9.18
C MET A 1 27.03 -1.92 -8.77
N GLU A 2 26.12 -2.83 -9.16
CA GLU A 2 24.73 -2.79 -8.65
C GLU A 2 24.62 -3.21 -7.17
N GLU A 3 25.38 -4.22 -6.73
CA GLU A 3 25.30 -4.72 -5.35
C GLU A 3 25.69 -3.66 -4.30
N GLY A 4 26.74 -2.86 -4.53
CA GLY A 4 27.17 -1.82 -3.60
C GLY A 4 26.14 -0.70 -3.43
N LYS A 5 25.46 -0.31 -4.52
CA LYS A 5 24.39 0.70 -4.48
C LYS A 5 23.14 0.20 -3.79
N ALA A 6 22.70 -1.03 -4.10
CA ALA A 6 21.56 -1.64 -3.42
C ALA A 6 21.82 -1.82 -1.91
N TYR A 7 23.08 -2.06 -1.53
CA TYR A 7 23.47 -2.17 -0.12
C TYR A 7 23.43 -0.81 0.60
N ILE A 8 23.86 0.27 -0.05
CA ILE A 8 23.72 1.64 0.46
C ILE A 8 22.24 2.00 0.63
N GLU A 9 21.40 1.66 -0.34
CA GLU A 9 19.95 1.95 -0.30
C GLU A 9 19.17 1.09 0.72
N SER A 10 19.82 0.10 1.35
CA SER A 10 19.15 -0.81 2.29
C SER A 10 18.92 -0.22 3.68
N GLY A 11 19.60 0.88 4.03
CA GLY A 11 19.51 1.52 5.36
C GLY A 11 20.33 0.83 6.46
N ILE A 12 21.14 -0.18 6.11
CA ILE A 12 21.94 -0.93 7.09
C ILE A 12 23.17 -0.14 7.59
N LEU A 13 23.66 0.82 6.80
CA LEU A 13 24.86 1.59 7.13
C LEU A 13 24.58 2.61 8.24
N GLU A 14 23.38 3.17 8.27
CA GLU A 14 22.90 4.07 9.32
C GLU A 14 22.80 3.34 10.66
N LEU A 15 22.25 2.11 10.65
CA LEU A 15 22.17 1.26 11.83
C LEU A 15 23.57 0.83 12.31
N TYR A 16 24.51 0.62 11.39
CA TYR A 16 25.90 0.34 11.70
C TYR A 16 26.55 1.50 12.46
N VAL A 17 26.45 2.73 11.95
CA VAL A 17 27.06 3.92 12.59
C VAL A 17 26.38 4.24 13.93
N LEU A 18 25.07 3.98 14.07
CA LEU A 18 24.36 4.11 15.33
C LEU A 18 24.70 3.02 16.36
N GLY A 19 25.40 1.96 15.95
CA GLY A 19 25.76 0.84 16.81
C GLY A 19 24.59 -0.07 17.18
N GLU A 20 23.53 -0.10 16.36
CA GLU A 20 22.32 -0.91 16.60
C GLU A 20 22.36 -2.31 15.95
N LEU A 21 23.40 -2.60 15.16
CA LEU A 21 23.58 -3.90 14.51
C LEU A 21 24.11 -4.98 15.45
N ASN A 22 23.75 -6.23 15.17
CA ASN A 22 24.34 -7.38 15.85
C ASN A 22 25.75 -7.72 15.30
N GLU A 23 26.52 -8.54 16.03
CA GLU A 23 27.91 -8.88 15.69
C GLU A 23 28.06 -9.47 14.27
N GLN A 24 27.06 -10.23 13.81
CA GLN A 24 27.08 -10.87 12.49
C GLN A 24 26.86 -9.84 11.37
N GLU A 25 25.94 -8.90 11.57
CA GLU A 25 25.65 -7.82 10.63
C GLU A 25 26.80 -6.81 10.56
N GLN A 26 27.44 -6.50 11.70
CA GLN A 26 28.64 -5.65 11.73
C GLN A 26 29.77 -6.23 10.88
N TYR A 27 30.04 -7.53 11.03
CA TYR A 27 31.05 -8.21 10.22
C TYR A 27 30.72 -8.18 8.72
N GLU A 28 29.45 -8.29 8.36
CA GLU A 28 28.99 -8.19 6.97
C GLU A 28 29.22 -6.77 6.40
N VAL A 29 28.90 -5.73 7.17
CA VAL A 29 29.14 -4.33 6.76
C VAL A 29 30.63 -4.07 6.56
N GLU A 30 31.49 -4.55 7.47
CA GLU A 30 32.94 -4.41 7.33
C GLU A 30 33.49 -5.16 6.10
N ALA A 31 32.99 -6.37 5.85
CA ALA A 31 33.37 -7.14 4.67
C ALA A 31 32.92 -6.44 3.37
N MET A 32 31.73 -5.84 3.36
CA MET A 32 31.21 -5.07 2.23
C MET A 32 31.99 -3.77 2.03
N ALA A 33 32.38 -3.08 3.09
CA ALA A 33 33.23 -1.88 3.04
C ALA A 33 34.66 -2.19 2.55
N ALA A 34 35.19 -3.38 2.83
CA ALA A 34 36.47 -3.84 2.29
C ALA A 34 36.39 -4.19 0.80
N LYS A 35 35.24 -4.69 0.34
CA LYS A 35 35.01 -5.10 -1.05
C LYS A 35 34.62 -3.93 -1.97
N TYR A 36 33.86 -2.96 -1.46
CA TYR A 36 33.30 -1.85 -2.22
C TYR A 36 33.68 -0.50 -1.60
N PRO A 37 34.59 0.28 -2.22
CA PRO A 37 34.99 1.59 -1.71
C PRO A 37 33.83 2.58 -1.59
N GLU A 38 32.78 2.46 -2.41
CA GLU A 38 31.57 3.28 -2.29
C GLU A 38 30.85 3.12 -0.94
N VAL A 39 30.82 1.90 -0.39
CA VAL A 39 30.19 1.62 0.92
C VAL A 39 30.98 2.29 2.04
N LYS A 40 32.32 2.26 1.95
CA LYS A 40 33.19 2.94 2.92
C LYS A 40 33.01 4.47 2.87
N GLN A 41 32.86 5.04 1.68
CA GLN A 41 32.61 6.48 1.51
C GLN A 41 31.27 6.88 2.14
N GLU A 42 30.25 6.06 1.98
CA GLU A 42 28.94 6.30 2.56
C GLU A 42 28.98 6.24 4.10
N ILE A 43 29.63 5.23 4.67
CA ILE A 43 29.82 5.13 6.14
C ILE A 43 30.46 6.41 6.69
N SER A 44 31.55 6.89 6.07
CA SER A 44 32.21 8.12 6.51
C SER A 44 31.34 9.38 6.34
N ALA A 45 30.48 9.43 5.32
CA ALA A 45 29.54 10.53 5.16
C ALA A 45 28.49 10.55 6.27
N ILE A 46 27.97 9.38 6.65
CA ILE A 46 27.02 9.21 7.76
C ILE A 46 27.67 9.59 9.09
N GLU A 47 28.90 9.13 9.36
CA GLU A 47 29.68 9.47 10.55
C GLU A 47 29.86 10.99 10.71
N LEU A 48 30.23 11.68 9.62
CA LEU A 48 30.42 13.13 9.63
C LEU A 48 29.11 13.89 9.91
N ALA A 49 28.00 13.43 9.32
CA ALA A 49 26.68 14.02 9.57
C ALA A 49 26.25 13.84 11.04
N MET A 50 26.55 12.68 11.63
CA MET A 50 26.29 12.42 13.05
C MET A 50 27.18 13.24 13.97
N GLU A 51 28.46 13.42 13.61
CA GLU A 51 29.38 14.30 14.33
C GLU A 51 28.86 15.74 14.35
N GLU A 52 28.45 16.26 13.19
CA GLU A 52 27.89 17.61 13.08
C GLU A 52 26.64 17.77 13.95
N TYR A 53 25.74 16.78 13.90
CA TYR A 53 24.56 16.74 14.75
C TYR A 53 24.92 16.75 16.25
N ALA A 54 25.90 15.94 16.67
CA ALA A 54 26.35 15.85 18.05
C ALA A 54 26.99 17.17 18.54
N ILE A 55 27.74 17.86 17.68
CA ILE A 55 28.33 19.16 17.99
C ILE A 55 27.22 20.20 18.19
N GLN A 56 26.23 20.23 17.29
CA GLN A 56 25.10 21.18 17.38
C GLN A 56 24.26 20.97 18.65
N HIS A 57 24.16 19.73 19.14
CA HIS A 57 23.39 19.36 20.33
C HIS A 57 24.26 19.09 21.57
N SER A 58 25.49 19.62 21.59
CA SER A 58 26.43 19.36 22.67
C SER A 58 25.94 19.92 24.02
N VAL A 59 25.98 19.06 25.03
CA VAL A 59 25.65 19.42 26.42
C VAL A 59 26.95 19.66 27.19
N GLN A 60 26.99 20.74 27.96
CA GLN A 60 28.17 21.05 28.76
C GLN A 60 28.42 19.95 29.80
N PRO A 61 29.61 19.32 29.81
CA PRO A 61 29.93 18.28 30.79
C PRO A 61 30.02 18.86 32.21
N SER A 62 29.89 17.99 33.22
CA SER A 62 30.02 18.41 34.62
C SER A 62 31.39 19.02 34.91
N LEU A 63 31.41 20.09 35.72
CA LEU A 63 32.64 20.71 36.19
C LEU A 63 33.59 19.67 36.82
N GLY A 64 34.84 19.65 36.36
CA GLY A 64 35.87 18.71 36.82
C GLY A 64 35.93 17.35 36.12
N LEU A 65 35.07 17.07 35.12
CA LEU A 65 35.16 15.85 34.31
C LEU A 65 36.50 15.79 33.53
N GLU A 66 36.93 16.92 32.99
CA GLU A 66 38.22 17.05 32.30
C GLU A 66 39.39 16.58 33.18
N ASN A 67 39.46 17.08 34.42
CA ASN A 67 40.51 16.67 35.37
C ASN A 67 40.48 15.17 35.67
N LYS A 68 39.28 14.57 35.83
CA LYS A 68 39.13 13.12 36.04
C LYS A 68 39.58 12.29 34.83
N ILE A 69 39.33 12.78 33.61
CA ILE A 69 39.76 12.13 32.38
C ILE A 69 41.27 12.23 32.22
N LEU A 70 41.84 13.42 32.42
CA LEU A 70 43.28 13.67 32.32
C LEU A 70 44.06 12.85 33.35
N GLU A 71 43.56 12.74 34.59
CA GLU A 71 44.14 11.88 35.63
C GLU A 71 44.16 10.40 35.20
N LYS A 72 43.06 9.90 34.61
CA LYS A 72 42.98 8.52 34.10
C LYS A 72 43.87 8.25 32.90
N ILE A 73 44.15 9.25 32.07
CA ILE A 73 45.04 9.14 30.89
C ILE A 73 46.51 9.41 31.30
N GLY A 74 46.77 9.73 32.57
CA GLY A 74 48.13 9.93 33.11
C GLY A 74 48.73 11.31 32.78
N VAL A 75 47.89 12.28 32.40
CA VAL A 75 48.31 13.66 32.13
C VAL A 75 48.12 14.48 33.41
N ALA A 76 49.22 14.87 34.04
CA ALA A 76 49.18 15.67 35.28
C ALA A 76 48.54 17.05 35.01
N PRO A 77 47.62 17.52 35.87
CA PRO A 77 47.00 18.83 35.68
C PRO A 77 48.03 19.94 35.88
N VAL A 78 48.10 20.89 34.94
CA VAL A 78 48.82 22.15 35.12
C VAL A 78 48.06 22.95 36.16
N VAL A 79 48.60 22.98 37.38
CA VAL A 79 48.14 23.85 38.46
C VAL A 79 48.45 25.29 38.08
N THR A 80 47.44 26.06 37.70
CA THR A 80 47.56 27.53 37.67
C THR A 80 47.51 28.01 39.11
N THR A 81 48.68 28.10 39.73
CA THR A 81 48.89 28.64 41.07
C THR A 81 48.49 30.11 41.12
N GLU A 82 47.52 30.44 41.96
CA GLU A 82 47.31 31.79 42.48
C GLU A 82 48.54 32.19 43.30
N ILE A 83 49.09 33.40 43.05
CA ILE A 83 50.09 34.04 43.92
C ILE A 83 49.46 35.34 44.46
N PRO A 84 49.47 35.56 45.79
CA PRO A 84 48.95 36.76 46.44
C PRO A 84 49.99 37.89 46.52
N GLU A 85 49.51 39.07 46.92
CA GLU A 85 50.27 40.13 47.61
C GLU A 85 51.24 40.99 46.76
N ASN A 86 50.92 42.26 46.51
CA ASN A 86 51.13 43.34 47.50
C ASN A 86 50.92 44.72 46.85
N ILE A 87 50.28 45.61 47.60
CA ILE A 87 49.88 46.98 47.27
C ILE A 87 50.77 47.89 48.10
N THR A 88 51.44 48.92 47.54
CA THR A 88 51.53 50.29 48.12
C THR A 88 52.34 51.28 47.25
N PRO A 89 52.25 52.63 47.46
CA PRO A 89 51.61 53.54 46.50
C PRO A 89 52.47 54.79 46.15
N SER A 90 52.02 55.59 45.17
CA SER A 90 52.36 57.02 45.10
C SER A 90 51.41 57.82 44.20
N ASP A 91 50.50 58.52 44.90
CA ASP A 91 49.76 59.80 44.70
C ASP A 91 50.20 60.78 43.58
N PRO A 92 49.45 61.87 43.24
CA PRO A 92 48.00 62.16 43.30
C PRO A 92 47.38 62.53 41.93
N GLN A 93 46.07 62.29 41.84
CA GLN A 93 45.05 62.75 40.88
C GLN A 93 45.43 63.72 39.74
N GLU A 94 45.25 63.25 38.50
CA GLU A 94 44.50 64.02 37.49
C GLU A 94 43.07 63.48 37.43
N THR A 95 42.10 64.36 37.68
CA THR A 95 40.67 64.10 37.56
C THR A 95 40.33 63.72 36.12
N LYS A 96 40.24 62.42 35.85
CA LYS A 96 39.70 61.92 34.58
C LYS A 96 38.20 62.21 34.54
N ILE A 97 37.87 63.30 33.86
CA ILE A 97 36.53 63.69 33.45
C ILE A 97 35.85 62.48 32.80
N LEU A 98 34.85 61.91 33.46
CA LEU A 98 33.95 60.91 32.88
C LEU A 98 32.86 61.68 32.13
N PRO A 99 32.72 61.53 30.80
CA PRO A 99 31.62 62.17 30.09
C PRO A 99 30.29 61.59 30.59
N LEU A 100 29.38 62.47 31.01
CA LEU A 100 28.04 62.13 31.53
C LEU A 100 27.08 61.59 30.45
N TYR A 101 27.54 61.43 29.22
CA TYR A 101 26.85 60.70 28.15
C TYR A 101 27.87 59.83 27.39
N PRO A 102 27.72 58.49 27.36
CA PRO A 102 28.50 57.68 26.45
C PRO A 102 27.99 57.90 25.02
N GLU A 103 28.78 58.58 24.20
CA GLU A 103 28.70 58.56 22.73
C GLU A 103 28.92 57.11 22.25
N GLY A 104 27.84 56.33 22.24
CA GLY A 104 27.87 54.91 21.85
C GLY A 104 26.50 54.23 21.80
N TYR A 105 25.43 54.94 22.18
CA TYR A 105 24.05 54.43 22.15
C TYR A 105 23.54 54.24 20.71
N GLU A 106 23.95 55.08 19.77
CA GLU A 106 23.58 54.99 18.34
C GLU A 106 24.14 53.74 17.64
N SER A 107 25.30 53.23 18.08
CA SER A 107 25.94 52.06 17.48
C SER A 107 25.22 50.76 17.85
N LYS A 108 24.83 50.61 19.13
CA LYS A 108 24.13 49.42 19.62
C LYS A 108 22.73 49.25 19.02
N LEU A 109 22.02 50.35 18.77
CA LEU A 109 20.70 50.31 18.13
C LEU A 109 20.77 49.91 16.65
N LYS A 110 21.84 50.29 15.93
CA LYS A 110 22.05 49.87 14.54
C LYS A 110 22.38 48.37 14.44
N THR A 111 23.25 47.85 15.30
CA THR A 111 23.51 46.40 15.37
C THR A 111 22.27 45.61 15.80
N LEU A 112 21.43 46.14 16.70
CA LEU A 112 20.17 45.50 17.08
C LEU A 112 19.17 45.47 15.92
N ARG A 113 19.07 46.55 15.13
CA ARG A 113 18.24 46.60 13.93
C ARG A 113 18.72 45.61 12.85
N ILE A 114 20.03 45.51 12.63
CA ILE A 114 20.61 44.55 11.69
C ILE A 114 20.37 43.11 12.18
N ALA A 115 20.55 42.84 13.47
CA ALA A 115 20.26 41.54 14.07
C ALA A 115 18.77 41.17 13.95
N LEU A 116 17.85 42.12 14.17
CA LEU A 116 16.41 41.92 13.99
C LEU A 116 16.09 41.57 12.53
N ILE A 117 16.64 42.31 11.56
CA ILE A 117 16.45 42.04 10.13
C ILE A 117 17.00 40.65 9.77
N ALA A 118 18.18 40.28 10.26
CA ALA A 118 18.76 38.96 10.03
C ALA A 118 17.87 37.84 10.60
N CYS A 119 17.35 38.00 11.83
CA CYS A 119 16.40 37.05 12.42
C CYS A 119 15.08 36.97 11.64
N ALA A 120 14.56 38.10 11.15
CA ALA A 120 13.36 38.12 10.32
C ALA A 120 13.58 37.41 8.98
N CYS A 121 14.74 37.62 8.34
CA CYS A 121 15.10 36.92 7.12
C CYS A 121 15.25 35.40 7.36
N LEU A 122 15.92 34.99 8.44
CA LEU A 122 16.04 33.58 8.81
C LEU A 122 14.67 32.93 9.09
N LEU A 123 13.76 33.64 9.76
CA LEU A 123 12.40 33.15 10.02
C LEU A 123 11.63 32.94 8.71
N ILE A 124 11.76 33.85 7.75
CA ILE A 124 11.12 33.70 6.44
C ILE A 124 11.69 32.49 5.69
N VAL A 125 13.01 32.32 5.66
CA VAL A 125 13.65 31.16 5.00
C VAL A 125 13.21 29.86 5.67
N ALA A 126 13.22 29.81 7.00
CA ALA A 126 12.74 28.66 7.75
C ALA A 126 11.25 28.38 7.49
N GLY A 127 10.42 29.42 7.42
CA GLY A 127 8.99 29.30 7.11
C GLY A 127 8.74 28.74 5.70
N VAL A 128 9.50 29.19 4.70
CA VAL A 128 9.44 28.67 3.32
C VAL A 128 9.89 27.21 3.27
N ALA A 129 11.01 26.88 3.94
CA ALA A 129 11.52 25.52 4.00
C ALA A 129 10.54 24.57 4.72
N LEU A 130 9.91 25.02 5.81
CA LEU A 130 8.91 24.25 6.53
C LEU A 130 7.63 24.07 5.70
N TYR A 131 7.22 25.11 4.97
CA TYR A 131 6.09 25.04 4.06
C TYR A 131 6.35 24.05 2.92
N SER A 132 7.51 24.12 2.26
CA SER A 132 7.87 23.18 1.19
C SER A 132 7.94 21.74 1.69
N ALA A 133 8.57 21.52 2.85
CA ALA A 133 8.61 20.20 3.49
C ALA A 133 7.22 19.67 3.83
N HIS A 134 6.32 20.52 4.34
CA HIS A 134 4.93 20.14 4.59
C HIS A 134 4.15 19.81 3.31
N THR A 135 4.38 20.56 2.23
CA THR A 135 3.74 20.27 0.93
C THR A 135 4.25 18.98 0.30
N GLU A 136 5.56 18.73 0.34
CA GLU A 136 6.16 17.49 -0.17
C GLU A 136 5.63 16.28 0.61
N LEU A 137 5.56 16.40 1.94
CA LEU A 137 5.01 15.35 2.80
C LEU A 137 3.52 15.11 2.53
N GLY A 138 2.75 16.15 2.19
CA GLY A 138 1.37 16.03 1.72
C GLY A 138 1.28 15.24 0.42
N THR A 139 2.07 15.63 -0.60
CA THR A 139 2.08 14.94 -1.89
C THR A 139 2.53 13.48 -1.79
N ALA A 140 3.52 13.18 -0.95
CA ALA A 140 3.98 11.81 -0.71
C ALA A 140 2.88 10.95 -0.06
N LYS A 141 2.15 11.50 0.92
CA LYS A 141 0.98 10.81 1.51
C LYS A 141 -0.11 10.54 0.47
N ASP A 142 -0.42 11.52 -0.37
CA ASP A 142 -1.41 11.36 -1.44
C ASP A 142 -0.99 10.30 -2.46
N GLN A 143 0.30 10.27 -2.83
CA GLN A 143 0.87 9.24 -3.70
C GLN A 143 0.81 7.85 -3.05
N ILE A 144 1.09 7.72 -1.75
CA ILE A 144 0.96 6.45 -1.03
C ILE A 144 -0.50 5.99 -1.01
N ILE A 145 -1.46 6.90 -0.81
CA ILE A 145 -2.89 6.58 -0.84
C ILE A 145 -3.28 6.11 -2.24
N ALA A 146 -2.89 6.84 -3.29
CA ALA A 146 -3.16 6.47 -4.68
C ALA A 146 -2.52 5.12 -5.03
N LEU A 147 -1.27 4.89 -4.65
CA LEU A 147 -0.55 3.63 -4.88
C LEU A 147 -1.23 2.45 -4.17
N ASN A 148 -1.70 2.65 -2.94
CA ASN A 148 -2.45 1.61 -2.22
C ASN A 148 -3.79 1.31 -2.91
N GLN A 149 -4.50 2.32 -3.39
CA GLN A 149 -5.73 2.14 -4.18
C GLN A 149 -5.45 1.38 -5.47
N ASP A 150 -4.36 1.71 -6.18
CA ASP A 150 -4.00 1.02 -7.41
C ASP A 150 -3.54 -0.42 -7.15
N LYS A 151 -2.85 -0.68 -6.04
CA LYS A 151 -2.53 -2.04 -5.60
C LYS A 151 -3.79 -2.86 -5.33
N GLN A 152 -4.81 -2.25 -4.70
CA GLN A 152 -6.11 -2.90 -4.50
C GLN A 152 -6.83 -3.16 -5.82
N LYS A 153 -6.86 -2.19 -6.74
CA LYS A 153 -7.44 -2.38 -8.08
C LYS A 153 -6.74 -3.51 -8.83
N PHE A 154 -5.41 -3.53 -8.81
CA PHE A 154 -4.62 -4.57 -9.45
C PHE A 154 -4.90 -5.95 -8.85
N ALA A 155 -4.93 -6.06 -7.51
CA ALA A 155 -5.29 -7.31 -6.83
C ALA A 155 -6.69 -7.78 -7.24
N ASN A 156 -7.67 -6.88 -7.30
CA ASN A 156 -9.03 -7.19 -7.74
C ASN A 156 -9.06 -7.65 -9.21
N THR A 157 -8.34 -6.97 -10.11
CA THR A 157 -8.24 -7.36 -11.52
C THR A 157 -7.57 -8.71 -11.69
N VAL A 158 -6.49 -9.00 -10.96
CA VAL A 158 -5.81 -10.29 -11.00
C VAL A 158 -6.72 -11.41 -10.49
N ASN A 159 -7.42 -11.19 -9.38
CA ASN A 159 -8.38 -12.15 -8.84
C ASN A 159 -9.50 -12.43 -9.85
N TYR A 160 -10.08 -11.37 -10.44
CA TYR A 160 -11.08 -11.48 -11.49
C TYR A 160 -10.57 -12.28 -12.71
N MET A 161 -9.38 -11.96 -13.23
CA MET A 161 -8.77 -12.70 -14.34
C MET A 161 -8.51 -14.17 -13.99
N LYS A 162 -8.09 -14.45 -12.76
CA LYS A 162 -7.86 -15.82 -12.29
C LYS A 162 -9.17 -16.61 -12.24
N GLU A 163 -10.24 -16.01 -11.74
CA GLU A 163 -11.58 -16.61 -11.73
C GLU A 163 -12.09 -16.89 -13.14
N THR A 164 -12.02 -15.90 -14.04
CA THR A 164 -12.42 -16.09 -15.45
C THR A 164 -11.58 -17.16 -16.14
N ASN A 165 -10.26 -17.20 -15.93
CA ASN A 165 -9.41 -18.25 -16.50
C ASN A 165 -9.75 -19.64 -15.96
N GLN A 166 -10.07 -19.76 -14.67
CA GLN A 166 -10.49 -21.02 -14.07
C GLN A 166 -11.84 -21.49 -14.63
N GLU A 167 -12.76 -20.56 -14.84
CA GLU A 167 -14.05 -20.82 -15.48
C GLU A 167 -13.88 -21.31 -16.92
N LEU A 168 -13.05 -20.62 -17.72
CA LEU A 168 -12.69 -21.02 -19.08
C LEU A 168 -12.03 -22.39 -19.13
N LYS A 169 -11.11 -22.67 -18.21
CA LYS A 169 -10.49 -24.00 -18.08
C LYS A 169 -11.53 -25.07 -17.79
N THR A 170 -12.47 -24.80 -16.88
CA THR A 170 -13.56 -25.72 -16.57
C THR A 170 -14.37 -26.04 -17.83
N ILE A 171 -14.77 -25.02 -18.60
CA ILE A 171 -15.49 -25.20 -19.87
C ILE A 171 -14.67 -26.01 -20.88
N ALA A 172 -13.38 -25.74 -21.00
CA ALA A 172 -12.49 -26.44 -21.93
C ALA A 172 -12.28 -27.91 -21.55
N ASP A 173 -12.35 -28.23 -20.26
CA ASP A 173 -12.22 -29.60 -19.76
C ASP A 173 -13.54 -30.40 -19.81
N MET A 174 -14.70 -29.73 -19.79
CA MET A 174 -16.03 -30.39 -19.82
C MET A 174 -16.19 -31.45 -20.94
N PRO A 175 -15.77 -31.22 -22.20
CA PRO A 175 -15.92 -32.22 -23.26
C PRO A 175 -15.11 -33.51 -23.03
N ASN A 176 -14.05 -33.46 -22.21
CA ASN A 176 -13.21 -34.61 -21.90
C ASN A 176 -13.75 -35.46 -20.74
N ASP A 177 -14.75 -34.95 -20.02
CA ASP A 177 -15.35 -35.60 -18.88
C ASP A 177 -16.72 -36.19 -19.28
N PRO A 178 -16.87 -37.54 -19.23
CA PRO A 178 -18.06 -38.22 -19.70
C PRO A 178 -19.32 -37.93 -18.85
N ASP A 179 -19.15 -37.41 -17.64
CA ASP A 179 -20.25 -37.10 -16.72
C ASP A 179 -20.92 -35.78 -17.07
N TRP A 180 -20.24 -34.88 -17.80
CA TRP A 180 -20.85 -33.67 -18.35
C TRP A 180 -21.71 -33.98 -19.56
N LYS A 181 -23.00 -33.64 -19.45
CA LYS A 181 -23.98 -33.69 -20.54
C LYS A 181 -24.32 -32.29 -20.99
N VAL A 182 -24.28 -32.07 -22.30
CA VAL A 182 -24.68 -30.80 -22.93
C VAL A 182 -26.13 -30.94 -23.39
N VAL A 183 -27.02 -30.15 -22.82
CA VAL A 183 -28.44 -30.11 -23.17
C VAL A 183 -28.74 -28.82 -23.92
N LYS A 184 -29.12 -28.95 -25.19
CA LYS A 184 -29.53 -27.82 -26.02
C LYS A 184 -31.01 -27.55 -25.82
N LEU A 185 -31.34 -26.35 -25.36
CA LEU A 185 -32.72 -25.90 -25.17
C LEU A 185 -33.13 -25.04 -26.36
N ALA A 186 -34.18 -25.46 -27.03
CA ALA A 186 -34.75 -24.76 -28.17
C ALA A 186 -35.96 -23.92 -27.74
N GLY A 187 -36.14 -22.80 -28.42
CA GLY A 187 -37.27 -21.89 -28.26
C GLY A 187 -38.61 -22.57 -28.49
N THR A 188 -39.59 -22.22 -27.68
CA THR A 188 -40.98 -22.66 -27.87
C THR A 188 -41.70 -21.76 -28.88
N LYS A 189 -43.00 -22.03 -29.10
CA LYS A 189 -43.86 -21.15 -29.91
C LYS A 189 -43.90 -19.70 -29.41
N MET A 190 -43.73 -19.49 -28.10
CA MET A 190 -43.75 -18.15 -27.52
C MET A 190 -42.47 -17.36 -27.85
N ALA A 191 -41.33 -18.04 -27.94
CA ALA A 191 -40.06 -17.43 -28.30
C ALA A 191 -39.27 -18.32 -29.27
N PRO A 192 -39.65 -18.39 -30.56
CA PRO A 192 -39.07 -19.34 -31.52
C PRO A 192 -37.58 -19.14 -31.79
N GLN A 193 -37.08 -17.92 -31.56
CA GLN A 193 -35.67 -17.56 -31.71
C GLN A 193 -34.85 -17.77 -30.44
N ALA A 194 -35.52 -18.11 -29.31
CA ALA A 194 -34.84 -18.34 -28.06
C ALA A 194 -34.01 -19.62 -28.13
N LYS A 195 -32.84 -19.59 -27.48
CA LYS A 195 -31.93 -20.73 -27.38
C LYS A 195 -31.13 -20.62 -26.10
N MET A 196 -30.77 -21.76 -25.54
CA MET A 196 -29.91 -21.80 -24.37
C MET A 196 -29.16 -23.13 -24.33
N MET A 197 -27.99 -23.16 -23.71
CA MET A 197 -27.28 -24.40 -23.42
C MET A 197 -27.17 -24.59 -21.91
N VAL A 198 -27.44 -25.82 -21.47
CA VAL A 198 -27.29 -26.25 -20.09
C VAL A 198 -26.24 -27.34 -20.06
N TYR A 199 -25.22 -27.16 -19.23
CA TYR A 199 -24.25 -28.18 -18.88
C TYR A 199 -24.70 -28.84 -17.58
N TRP A 200 -24.89 -30.15 -17.60
CA TRP A 200 -25.30 -30.92 -16.44
C TRP A 200 -24.29 -32.02 -16.15
N HIS A 201 -23.72 -31.99 -14.96
CA HIS A 201 -22.80 -33.02 -14.48
C HIS A 201 -23.59 -34.08 -13.72
N THR A 202 -23.66 -35.29 -14.27
CA THR A 202 -24.55 -36.36 -13.79
C THR A 202 -24.13 -36.94 -12.44
N SER A 203 -22.84 -37.15 -12.19
CA SER A 203 -22.33 -37.71 -10.93
C SER A 203 -22.24 -36.68 -9.81
N GLY A 204 -21.64 -35.52 -10.12
CA GLY A 204 -21.49 -34.38 -9.19
C GLY A 204 -22.74 -33.52 -9.02
N ARG A 205 -23.81 -33.80 -9.76
CA ARG A 205 -25.13 -33.13 -9.67
C ARG A 205 -25.13 -31.64 -10.01
N HIS A 206 -24.05 -31.10 -10.55
CA HIS A 206 -23.94 -29.67 -10.86
C HIS A 206 -24.68 -29.32 -12.14
N VAL A 207 -25.41 -28.21 -12.13
CA VAL A 207 -26.07 -27.64 -13.30
C VAL A 207 -25.51 -26.25 -13.55
N MET A 208 -25.12 -25.98 -14.80
CA MET A 208 -24.58 -24.69 -15.22
C MET A 208 -25.27 -24.26 -16.52
N VAL A 209 -25.57 -22.98 -16.63
CA VAL A 209 -26.16 -22.38 -17.84
C VAL A 209 -25.10 -21.56 -18.56
N ASP A 210 -25.00 -21.75 -19.87
CA ASP A 210 -24.10 -20.98 -20.72
C ASP A 210 -24.72 -19.63 -21.09
N ASN A 211 -24.26 -18.56 -20.43
CA ASN A 211 -24.69 -17.20 -20.68
C ASN A 211 -24.23 -16.70 -22.07
N SER A 212 -23.08 -17.17 -22.57
CA SER A 212 -22.57 -16.78 -23.91
C SER A 212 -23.39 -17.35 -25.07
N LYS A 213 -24.12 -18.45 -24.81
CA LYS A 213 -25.03 -19.09 -25.77
C LYS A 213 -26.50 -18.86 -25.44
N MET A 214 -26.79 -17.94 -24.52
CA MET A 214 -28.14 -17.55 -24.14
C MET A 214 -28.71 -16.55 -25.15
N GLY A 215 -29.78 -16.95 -25.84
CA GLY A 215 -30.56 -16.11 -26.75
C GLY A 215 -31.95 -15.83 -26.21
N LEU A 216 -32.11 -15.67 -24.89
CA LEU A 216 -33.40 -15.38 -24.28
C LEU A 216 -33.73 -13.88 -24.43
N PRO A 217 -35.01 -13.50 -24.58
CA PRO A 217 -35.42 -12.09 -24.52
C PRO A 217 -35.00 -11.43 -23.21
N GLN A 218 -34.71 -10.14 -23.21
CA GLN A 218 -34.42 -9.44 -21.96
C GLN A 218 -35.67 -9.39 -21.08
N ASN A 219 -35.55 -9.76 -19.81
CA ASN A 219 -36.66 -9.70 -18.86
C ASN A 219 -36.81 -8.28 -18.26
N ASP A 220 -38.04 -7.95 -17.86
CA ASP A 220 -38.35 -6.68 -17.18
C ASP A 220 -38.07 -6.76 -15.67
N GLN A 221 -38.37 -5.69 -14.93
CA GLN A 221 -38.15 -5.67 -13.48
C GLN A 221 -39.15 -6.52 -12.68
N ALA A 222 -40.31 -6.86 -13.25
CA ALA A 222 -41.36 -7.62 -12.58
C ALA A 222 -41.23 -9.13 -12.80
N HIS A 223 -40.49 -9.55 -13.82
CA HIS A 223 -40.33 -10.94 -14.24
C HIS A 223 -38.88 -11.40 -14.21
N GLN A 224 -38.69 -12.71 -14.04
CA GLN A 224 -37.40 -13.35 -13.94
C GLN A 224 -37.47 -14.74 -14.58
N TYR A 225 -36.37 -15.20 -15.17
CA TYR A 225 -36.32 -16.55 -15.72
C TYR A 225 -36.12 -17.57 -14.61
N GLN A 226 -36.77 -18.73 -14.73
CA GLN A 226 -36.61 -19.84 -13.80
C GLN A 226 -36.25 -21.11 -14.58
N LEU A 227 -35.18 -21.78 -14.17
CA LEU A 227 -34.75 -23.06 -14.74
C LEU A 227 -35.43 -24.20 -14.01
N TRP A 228 -35.90 -25.18 -14.77
CA TRP A 228 -36.55 -26.38 -14.29
C TRP A 228 -35.86 -27.61 -14.83
N ALA A 229 -35.71 -28.64 -14.00
CA ALA A 229 -35.44 -30.00 -14.43
C ALA A 229 -36.70 -30.84 -14.35
N LEU A 230 -36.98 -31.65 -15.36
CA LEU A 230 -38.07 -32.61 -15.35
C LEU A 230 -37.56 -33.94 -14.78
N VAL A 231 -38.07 -34.33 -13.60
CA VAL A 231 -37.71 -35.56 -12.92
C VAL A 231 -38.97 -36.41 -12.72
N ASN A 232 -39.02 -37.56 -13.39
CA ASN A 232 -40.21 -38.44 -13.36
C ASN A 232 -41.50 -37.69 -13.73
N GLY A 233 -41.43 -36.83 -14.75
CA GLY A 233 -42.54 -36.00 -15.19
C GLY A 233 -42.89 -34.82 -14.25
N LYS A 234 -42.18 -34.62 -13.15
CA LYS A 234 -42.39 -33.50 -12.22
C LYS A 234 -41.31 -32.43 -12.40
N PRO A 235 -41.68 -31.14 -12.52
CA PRO A 235 -40.70 -30.06 -12.59
C PRO A 235 -40.07 -29.84 -11.20
N VAL A 236 -38.75 -29.73 -11.17
CA VAL A 236 -37.94 -29.39 -10.00
C VAL A 236 -37.28 -28.06 -10.27
N ASP A 237 -37.46 -27.12 -9.35
CA ASP A 237 -36.86 -25.79 -9.41
C ASP A 237 -35.34 -25.87 -9.30
N LEU A 238 -34.65 -25.33 -10.31
CA LEU A 238 -33.19 -25.22 -10.35
C LEU A 238 -32.67 -23.80 -10.08
N GLY A 239 -33.57 -22.87 -9.78
CA GLY A 239 -33.24 -21.49 -9.45
C GLY A 239 -33.66 -20.49 -10.52
N VAL A 240 -33.55 -19.22 -10.14
CA VAL A 240 -33.96 -18.07 -10.93
C VAL A 240 -32.77 -17.25 -11.39
N PHE A 241 -32.87 -16.62 -12.55
CA PHE A 241 -31.81 -15.79 -13.12
C PHE A 241 -32.38 -14.66 -14.00
N ASP A 242 -31.61 -13.59 -14.10
CA ASP A 242 -31.87 -12.47 -15.00
C ASP A 242 -30.97 -12.60 -16.24
N VAL A 243 -31.48 -12.22 -17.41
CA VAL A 243 -30.62 -12.06 -18.60
C VAL A 243 -29.80 -10.80 -18.39
N LYS A 244 -28.50 -10.96 -18.15
CA LYS A 244 -27.57 -9.84 -18.01
C LYS A 244 -26.92 -9.53 -19.36
N ALA A 245 -26.89 -8.26 -19.72
CA ALA A 245 -26.13 -7.78 -20.87
C ALA A 245 -24.62 -7.92 -20.65
N ASP A 246 -24.17 -7.85 -19.39
CA ASP A 246 -22.81 -8.23 -19.04
C ASP A 246 -22.71 -9.77 -19.01
N THR A 247 -21.71 -10.28 -19.72
CA THR A 247 -21.33 -11.69 -19.77
C THR A 247 -20.10 -11.92 -18.88
N THR A 248 -20.01 -11.19 -17.77
CA THR A 248 -18.86 -11.22 -16.83
C THR A 248 -18.55 -12.65 -16.37
N HIS A 249 -19.60 -13.48 -16.25
CA HIS A 249 -19.48 -14.93 -16.11
C HIS A 249 -20.13 -15.61 -17.31
N ILE A 250 -19.42 -16.59 -17.87
CA ILE A 250 -19.84 -17.39 -19.03
C ILE A 250 -20.82 -18.49 -18.57
N LEU A 251 -20.62 -19.00 -17.35
CA LEU A 251 -21.37 -20.05 -16.71
C LEU A 251 -22.09 -19.52 -15.47
N LEU A 252 -23.40 -19.70 -15.45
CA LEU A 252 -24.21 -19.44 -14.27
C LEU A 252 -24.51 -20.76 -13.56
N LYS A 253 -24.03 -20.89 -12.32
CA LYS A 253 -24.29 -22.06 -11.47
C LYS A 253 -25.74 -22.06 -10.98
N MET A 254 -26.39 -23.21 -11.12
CA MET A 254 -27.78 -23.45 -10.72
C MET A 254 -27.83 -24.47 -9.57
N LYS A 255 -29.04 -24.71 -9.02
CA LYS A 255 -29.22 -25.72 -7.97
C LYS A 255 -28.87 -27.11 -8.50
N GLU A 256 -28.43 -27.96 -7.58
CA GLU A 256 -27.96 -29.30 -7.93
C GLU A 256 -29.12 -30.26 -8.22
N ILE A 257 -28.91 -31.16 -9.18
CA ILE A 257 -29.87 -32.23 -9.51
C ILE A 257 -29.15 -33.52 -9.91
N GLY A 258 -29.61 -34.63 -9.34
CA GLY A 258 -29.02 -35.96 -9.60
C GLY A 258 -29.56 -36.68 -10.83
N SER A 259 -30.74 -36.31 -11.31
CA SER A 259 -31.35 -36.91 -12.50
C SER A 259 -32.26 -35.92 -13.18
N ALA A 260 -32.23 -35.84 -14.50
CA ALA A 260 -33.15 -35.03 -15.30
C ALA A 260 -33.45 -35.73 -16.62
N GLN A 261 -34.72 -35.68 -17.04
CA GLN A 261 -35.19 -36.17 -18.34
C GLN A 261 -35.19 -35.05 -19.38
N ALA A 262 -35.44 -33.82 -18.93
CA ALA A 262 -35.44 -32.62 -19.73
C ALA A 262 -35.14 -31.42 -18.84
N PHE A 263 -34.75 -30.32 -19.46
CA PHE A 263 -34.66 -29.02 -18.83
C PHE A 263 -35.58 -28.04 -19.56
N ALA A 264 -36.13 -27.07 -18.83
CA ALA A 264 -36.99 -26.04 -19.37
C ALA A 264 -36.77 -24.72 -18.65
N VAL A 265 -37.04 -23.61 -19.33
CA VAL A 265 -37.02 -22.27 -18.73
C VAL A 265 -38.35 -21.60 -18.98
N THR A 266 -38.89 -21.01 -17.92
CA THR A 266 -40.10 -20.18 -17.96
C THR A 266 -39.77 -18.74 -17.55
N LEU A 267 -40.56 -17.78 -18.03
CA LEU A 267 -40.53 -16.39 -17.57
C LEU A 267 -41.61 -16.21 -16.49
N GLU A 268 -41.17 -16.06 -15.24
CA GLU A 268 -42.05 -16.07 -14.07
C GLU A 268 -42.04 -14.72 -13.37
N LYS A 269 -42.90 -14.53 -12.38
CA LYS A 269 -42.81 -13.36 -11.50
C LYS A 269 -41.47 -13.35 -10.76
N ARG A 270 -40.97 -12.15 -10.45
CA ARG A 270 -39.70 -11.98 -9.75
C ARG A 270 -39.68 -12.75 -8.43
N GLY A 271 -38.57 -13.47 -8.19
CA GLY A 271 -38.45 -14.41 -7.09
C GLY A 271 -38.88 -15.85 -7.41
N GLY A 272 -39.43 -16.09 -8.60
CA GLY A 272 -39.84 -17.41 -9.08
C GLY A 272 -41.20 -17.86 -8.54
N VAL A 273 -41.60 -19.07 -8.96
CA VAL A 273 -42.86 -19.72 -8.57
C VAL A 273 -42.60 -21.15 -8.12
N ALA A 274 -43.60 -21.76 -7.46
CA ALA A 274 -43.48 -23.13 -6.96
C ALA A 274 -43.61 -24.20 -8.07
N SER A 275 -44.33 -23.88 -9.14
CA SER A 275 -44.56 -24.76 -10.29
C SER A 275 -44.52 -23.93 -11.57
N PRO A 276 -43.96 -24.46 -12.68
CA PRO A 276 -43.79 -23.71 -13.92
C PRO A 276 -45.13 -23.28 -14.52
N THR A 277 -45.19 -22.03 -14.98
CA THR A 277 -46.29 -21.53 -15.78
C THR A 277 -46.10 -22.01 -17.22
N MET A 278 -46.85 -23.05 -17.63
CA MET A 278 -46.66 -23.72 -18.93
C MET A 278 -46.82 -22.77 -20.13
N ASP A 279 -47.70 -21.78 -20.03
CA ASP A 279 -47.91 -20.77 -21.07
C ASP A 279 -46.76 -19.76 -21.16
N GLN A 280 -45.90 -19.69 -20.14
CA GLN A 280 -44.73 -18.82 -20.08
C GLN A 280 -43.42 -19.59 -20.33
N MET A 281 -43.48 -20.78 -20.93
CA MET A 281 -42.30 -21.56 -21.30
C MET A 281 -41.59 -20.96 -22.52
N ILE A 282 -40.31 -20.62 -22.35
CA ILE A 282 -39.51 -19.89 -23.33
C ILE A 282 -38.60 -20.84 -24.09
N VAL A 283 -37.92 -21.75 -23.38
CA VAL A 283 -37.08 -22.79 -23.99
C VAL A 283 -37.26 -24.14 -23.28
N MET A 284 -37.08 -25.23 -24.02
CA MET A 284 -37.10 -26.59 -23.48
C MET A 284 -36.17 -27.50 -24.31
N GLY A 285 -35.64 -28.55 -23.69
CA GLY A 285 -34.87 -29.58 -24.38
C GLY A 285 -34.72 -30.84 -23.53
N GLY A 286 -34.80 -31.99 -24.18
CA GLY A 286 -34.62 -33.29 -23.56
C GLY A 286 -33.15 -33.61 -23.34
N VAL A 287 -32.85 -34.34 -22.26
CA VAL A 287 -31.54 -34.97 -22.09
C VAL A 287 -31.50 -36.16 -23.04
N SER A 288 -30.71 -36.04 -24.11
CA SER A 288 -30.44 -37.19 -24.98
C SER A 288 -29.45 -38.10 -24.26
N ILE A 289 -29.91 -39.30 -23.91
CA ILE A 289 -29.09 -40.39 -23.35
C ILE A 289 -28.29 -41.02 -24.48
#